data_AF-A0A6P2D228-F1
#
_entry.id   AF-A0A6P2D228-F1
#
_cell.length_a   1.000
_cell.length_b   1.000
_cell.length_c   1.000
_cell.angle_alpha   90.00
_cell.angle_beta   90.00
_cell.angle_gamma   90.00
#
_symmetry.space_group_name_H-M   'P 1'
#
loop_
_entity.id
_entity.type
_entity.pdbx_description
1 polymer ?
#
loop_
_entity_poly.entity_id
_entity_poly.type
_entity_poly.pdbx_seq_one_letter_code
_entity_poly.pdbx_strand_id
1 'polypeptide(L)'
;MKTFRVKGSELPKATHMGELPILNLSIPCAVLDDGKRVLSDQGLRRALGYASKRPEAKITGENNSPKMPVFVASNNLKPFISKEFQYSPILYESVKGNAVTGFDANVLPDICQIYLAARRAGKLHKSQERIAETCEIILGALAKTGITALIDEATGYQADRGRDALQRLFNRYLRESFAAWSMTFYPDFYQRLFALRGWAL
;
A
#
# COMPACT_ATOMS: atom_id res chain seq x y z
N MET A 1 29.37 13.55 -4.28
CA MET A 1 28.12 14.05 -3.66
C MET A 1 27.57 15.15 -4.55
N LYS A 2 26.71 14.81 -5.53
CA LYS A 2 26.14 15.80 -6.45
C LYS A 2 24.76 16.21 -5.92
N THR A 3 24.68 17.43 -5.42
CA THR A 3 23.47 18.10 -4.99
C THR A 3 22.56 18.33 -6.20
N PHE A 4 21.38 17.73 -6.20
CA PHE A 4 20.33 18.06 -7.16
C PHE A 4 19.82 19.47 -6.82
N ARG A 5 20.33 20.49 -7.52
CA ARG A 5 19.72 21.82 -7.54
C ARG A 5 18.61 21.81 -8.59
N VAL A 6 17.36 21.71 -8.14
CA VAL A 6 16.20 22.00 -9.00
C VAL A 6 16.08 23.52 -9.12
N LYS A 7 16.03 24.00 -10.36
CA LYS A 7 15.82 25.41 -10.75
C LYS A 7 14.32 25.72 -10.59
N GLY A 8 13.96 26.63 -9.68
CA GLY A 8 12.80 27.53 -9.85
C GLY A 8 11.38 26.98 -9.80
N SER A 9 11.07 25.96 -9.00
CA SER A 9 9.73 25.79 -8.42
C SER A 9 9.91 25.37 -6.97
N GLU A 10 9.29 26.06 -6.02
CA GLU A 10 9.28 25.60 -4.63
C GLU A 10 8.71 24.18 -4.61
N LEU A 11 9.37 23.27 -3.90
CA LEU A 11 8.86 21.92 -3.75
C LEU A 11 7.49 21.99 -3.07
N PRO A 12 6.51 21.15 -3.47
CA PRO A 12 5.28 21.01 -2.71
C PRO A 12 5.59 20.73 -1.24
N LYS A 13 4.85 21.36 -0.33
CA LYS A 13 5.09 21.25 1.11
C LYS A 13 4.06 20.35 1.76
N ALA A 14 4.51 19.44 2.62
CA ALA A 14 3.62 18.65 3.45
C ALA A 14 2.95 19.56 4.47
N THR A 15 1.62 19.64 4.42
CA THR A 15 0.81 20.34 5.42
C THR A 15 0.49 19.43 6.60
N HIS A 16 0.37 18.12 6.34
CA HIS A 16 0.07 17.10 7.33
C HIS A 16 0.97 15.90 7.11
N MET A 17 1.43 15.26 8.19
CA MET A 17 2.16 14.00 8.14
C MET A 17 1.57 13.03 9.16
N GLY A 18 1.68 11.74 8.85
CA GLY A 18 1.23 10.68 9.71
C GLY A 18 1.78 9.33 9.30
N GLU A 19 1.22 8.31 9.92
CA GLU A 19 1.54 6.91 9.69
C GLU A 19 0.22 6.21 9.33
N LEU A 20 0.22 5.41 8.26
CA LEU A 20 -0.91 4.59 7.85
C LEU A 20 -0.65 3.13 8.27
N PRO A 21 -1.27 2.65 9.35
CA PRO A 21 -1.16 1.26 9.74
C PRO A 21 -1.99 0.36 8.81
N ILE A 22 -1.35 -0.67 8.27
CA ILE A 22 -1.96 -1.71 7.44
C ILE A 22 -1.44 -3.06 7.92
N LEU A 23 -2.32 -3.89 8.50
CA LEU A 23 -1.94 -5.17 9.10
C LEU A 23 -0.83 -4.99 10.15
N ASN A 24 0.35 -5.55 9.90
CA ASN A 24 1.51 -5.50 10.80
C ASN A 24 2.53 -4.42 10.38
N LEU A 25 2.14 -3.54 9.48
CA LEU A 25 3.01 -2.58 8.81
C LEU A 25 2.50 -1.16 9.04
N SER A 26 3.41 -0.20 8.97
CA SER A 26 3.12 1.23 9.05
C SER A 26 3.80 1.93 7.88
N ILE A 27 3.02 2.66 7.09
CA ILE A 27 3.51 3.40 5.93
C ILE A 27 3.48 4.89 6.27
N PRO A 28 4.63 5.59 6.36
CA PRO A 28 4.63 7.03 6.53
C PRO A 28 3.91 7.70 5.35
N CYS A 29 3.04 8.65 5.64
CA CYS A 29 2.20 9.32 4.66
C CYS A 29 2.09 10.82 4.92
N ALA A 30 1.72 11.59 3.89
CA ALA A 30 1.53 13.03 4.01
C ALA A 30 0.40 13.54 3.10
N VAL A 31 -0.13 14.71 3.46
CA VAL A 31 -0.96 15.54 2.58
C VAL A 31 -0.14 16.78 2.22
N LEU A 32 -0.03 17.06 0.93
CA LEU A 32 0.70 18.21 0.39
C LEU A 32 -0.22 19.45 0.34
N ASP A 33 0.39 20.62 0.15
CA ASP A 33 -0.29 21.91 -0.01
C ASP A 33 -1.23 21.98 -1.22
N ASP A 34 -0.94 21.22 -2.28
CA ASP A 34 -1.81 21.03 -3.44
C ASP A 34 -2.92 19.98 -3.23
N GLY A 35 -3.04 19.43 -2.01
CA GLY A 35 -4.04 18.42 -1.65
C GLY A 35 -3.69 16.99 -2.09
N LYS A 36 -2.54 16.75 -2.74
CA LYS A 36 -2.10 15.39 -3.06
C LYS A 36 -1.83 14.61 -1.77
N ARG A 37 -2.24 13.35 -1.75
CA ARG A 37 -1.90 12.40 -0.69
C ARG A 37 -0.76 11.54 -1.17
N VAL A 38 0.28 11.41 -0.35
CA VAL A 38 1.49 10.66 -0.70
C VAL A 38 1.83 9.61 0.34
N LEU A 39 2.37 8.47 -0.13
CA LEU A 39 2.97 7.43 0.69
C LEU A 39 4.49 7.45 0.49
N SER A 40 5.23 7.27 1.58
CA SER A 40 6.69 7.19 1.55
C SER A 40 7.18 5.97 0.75
N ASP A 41 8.19 6.16 -0.12
CA ASP A 41 8.83 5.05 -0.87
C ASP A 41 9.33 3.94 0.07
N GLN A 42 10.00 4.34 1.15
CA GLN A 42 10.55 3.40 2.13
C GLN A 42 9.45 2.61 2.84
N GLY A 43 8.35 3.28 3.19
CA GLY A 43 7.20 2.64 3.83
C GLY A 43 6.55 1.62 2.91
N LEU A 44 6.30 2.00 1.64
CA LEU A 44 5.66 1.13 0.66
C LEU A 44 6.50 -0.13 0.37
N ARG A 45 7.82 0.01 0.22
CA ARG A 45 8.73 -1.13 0.03
C ARG A 45 8.70 -2.10 1.21
N ARG A 46 8.76 -1.56 2.44
CA ARG A 46 8.68 -2.37 3.66
C ARG A 46 7.32 -3.07 3.77
N ALA A 47 6.24 -2.36 3.46
CA ALA A 47 4.89 -2.88 3.54
C ALA A 47 4.64 -4.04 2.55
N LEU A 48 5.30 -4.03 1.40
CA LEU A 48 5.17 -5.11 0.41
C LEU A 48 6.16 -6.26 0.63
N GLY A 49 6.83 -6.32 1.79
CA GLY A 49 7.74 -7.42 2.13
C GLY A 49 9.14 -7.33 1.51
N TYR A 50 9.51 -6.17 0.94
CA TYR A 50 10.84 -5.93 0.41
C TYR A 50 11.72 -5.35 1.52
N ALA A 51 12.47 -6.23 2.19
CA ALA A 51 13.39 -5.85 3.25
C ALA A 51 14.40 -4.79 2.77
N SER A 52 14.67 -3.80 3.63
CA SER A 52 15.64 -2.71 3.44
C SER A 52 17.11 -3.16 3.30
N LYS A 53 17.37 -4.45 3.10
CA LYS A 53 18.71 -5.09 3.08
C LYS A 53 19.25 -5.38 1.68
N ARG A 54 18.68 -4.82 0.62
CA ARG A 54 19.39 -4.76 -0.67
C ARG A 54 20.02 -3.38 -0.79
N PRO A 55 21.36 -3.28 -0.92
CA PRO A 55 21.98 -2.00 -1.26
C PRO A 55 21.29 -1.49 -2.51
N GLU A 56 21.00 -0.19 -2.52
CA GLU A 56 20.51 0.54 -3.68
C GLU A 56 21.09 -0.10 -4.94
N ALA A 57 20.25 -0.75 -5.75
CA ALA A 57 20.71 -1.19 -7.06
C ALA A 57 21.22 0.08 -7.72
N LYS A 58 22.55 0.17 -7.86
CA LYS A 58 23.26 1.35 -8.35
C LYS A 58 22.40 2.01 -9.43
N ILE A 59 22.16 3.30 -9.25
CA ILE A 59 21.62 4.16 -10.28
C ILE A 59 22.70 4.25 -11.36
N THR A 60 22.84 3.18 -12.13
CA THR A 60 23.67 3.06 -13.32
C THR A 60 22.73 2.51 -14.38
N GLY A 61 22.32 3.39 -15.29
CA GLY A 61 21.37 3.12 -16.35
C GLY A 61 20.94 4.45 -16.94
N GLU A 62 21.49 4.76 -18.11
CA GLU A 62 21.42 5.99 -18.89
C GLU A 62 20.03 6.40 -19.40
N ASN A 63 18.95 5.78 -18.91
CA ASN A 63 17.59 6.07 -19.37
C ASN A 63 16.75 6.60 -18.21
N ASN A 64 16.29 7.84 -18.37
CA ASN A 64 15.51 8.65 -17.43
C ASN A 64 14.07 8.14 -17.26
N SER A 65 13.87 6.83 -17.18
CA SER A 65 12.57 6.20 -16.88
C SER A 65 12.52 5.90 -15.37
N PRO A 66 11.46 6.29 -14.63
CA PRO A 66 11.32 5.92 -13.24
C PRO A 66 11.40 4.39 -13.14
N LYS A 67 12.46 3.88 -12.49
CA LYS A 67 12.67 2.44 -12.34
C LYS A 67 11.50 1.88 -11.56
N MET A 68 10.66 1.11 -12.27
CA MET A 68 9.53 0.37 -11.74
C MET A 68 9.92 -0.30 -10.42
N PRO A 69 9.08 -0.23 -9.38
CA PRO A 69 9.47 -0.78 -8.10
C PRO A 69 9.67 -2.27 -8.24
N VAL A 70 10.65 -2.78 -7.50
CA VAL A 70 11.10 -4.18 -7.56
C VAL A 70 9.93 -5.17 -7.39
N PHE A 71 8.85 -4.74 -6.74
CA PHE A 71 7.67 -5.54 -6.45
C PHE A 71 6.61 -5.65 -7.54
N VAL A 72 6.65 -4.81 -8.58
CA VAL A 72 5.87 -5.03 -9.82
C VAL A 72 6.79 -5.23 -11.04
N ALA A 73 8.11 -5.27 -10.83
CA ALA A 73 9.10 -5.44 -11.90
C ALA A 73 9.16 -6.87 -12.48
N SER A 74 8.50 -7.86 -11.85
CA SER A 74 8.49 -9.24 -12.31
C SER A 74 7.87 -9.36 -13.71
N ASN A 75 8.50 -10.11 -14.61
CA ASN A 75 8.09 -10.21 -16.02
C ASN A 75 6.65 -10.70 -16.19
N ASN A 76 6.17 -11.54 -15.29
CA ASN A 76 4.80 -12.06 -15.30
C ASN A 76 3.75 -11.01 -14.88
N LEU A 77 4.15 -9.92 -14.21
CA LEU A 77 3.26 -8.82 -13.80
C LEU A 77 3.22 -7.68 -14.81
N LYS A 78 4.29 -7.48 -15.60
CA LYS A 78 4.41 -6.41 -16.60
C LYS A 78 3.18 -6.26 -17.53
N PRO A 79 2.55 -7.34 -18.05
CA PRO A 79 1.38 -7.21 -18.92
C PRO A 79 0.15 -6.61 -18.23
N PHE A 80 0.10 -6.61 -16.91
CA PHE A 80 -1.04 -6.14 -16.11
C PHE A 80 -0.84 -4.72 -15.57
N ILE A 81 0.32 -4.10 -15.82
CA ILE A 81 0.60 -2.72 -15.44
C ILE A 81 -0.11 -1.81 -16.45
N SER A 82 -1.13 -1.08 -15.99
CA SER A 82 -1.80 -0.07 -16.80
C SER A 82 -0.81 1.01 -17.25
N LYS A 83 -1.04 1.61 -18.42
CA LYS A 83 -0.31 2.81 -18.85
C LYS A 83 -0.53 3.99 -17.89
N GLU A 84 -1.64 3.98 -17.17
CA GLU A 84 -2.01 4.98 -16.17
C GLU A 84 -1.37 4.72 -14.81
N PHE A 85 -0.66 3.58 -14.62
CA PHE A 85 0.05 3.29 -13.39
C PHE A 85 1.17 4.31 -13.18
N GLN A 86 0.94 5.28 -12.30
CA GLN A 86 1.90 6.33 -12.00
C GLN A 86 2.79 5.90 -10.84
N TYR A 87 3.93 5.31 -11.15
CA TYR A 87 5.04 5.14 -10.21
C TYR A 87 6.09 6.23 -10.40
N SER A 88 5.66 7.48 -10.37
CA SER A 88 6.55 8.63 -10.50
C SER A 88 6.85 9.18 -9.10
N PRO A 89 8.12 9.16 -8.66
CA PRO A 89 8.48 9.72 -7.36
C PRO A 89 8.14 11.22 -7.31
N ILE A 90 7.46 11.62 -6.23
CA ILE A 90 7.14 13.01 -5.91
C ILE A 90 8.15 13.46 -4.85
N LEU A 91 8.97 14.45 -5.18
CA LEU A 91 9.85 15.12 -4.23
C LEU A 91 9.08 16.25 -3.56
N TYR A 92 9.03 16.26 -2.23
CA TYR A 92 8.31 17.26 -1.44
C TYR A 92 9.09 17.64 -0.18
N GLU A 93 8.76 18.78 0.41
CA GLU A 93 9.31 19.23 1.68
C GLU A 93 8.44 18.73 2.83
N SER A 94 9.02 18.04 3.79
CA SER A 94 8.33 17.64 5.03
C SER A 94 7.98 18.86 5.89
N VAL A 95 7.08 18.69 6.87
CA VAL A 95 6.75 19.74 7.87
C VAL A 95 8.00 20.25 8.63
N LYS A 96 9.10 19.46 8.64
CA LYS A 96 10.37 19.81 9.28
C LYS A 96 11.39 20.47 8.33
N GLY A 97 11.02 20.75 7.08
CA GLY A 97 11.92 21.36 6.09
C GLY A 97 12.85 20.39 5.36
N ASN A 98 12.79 19.09 5.65
CA ASN A 98 13.61 18.09 4.95
C ASN A 98 12.96 17.69 3.62
N ALA A 99 13.76 17.52 2.57
CA ALA A 99 13.31 16.94 1.31
C ALA A 99 13.06 15.44 1.47
N VAL A 100 11.87 14.99 1.06
CA VAL A 100 11.39 13.60 1.16
C VAL A 100 10.82 13.17 -0.19
N THR A 101 10.95 11.87 -0.49
CA THR A 101 10.37 11.26 -1.68
C THR A 101 9.19 10.37 -1.31
N GLY A 102 8.08 10.53 -2.03
CA GLY A 102 6.89 9.69 -1.92
C GLY A 102 6.28 9.35 -3.27
N PHE A 103 5.15 8.67 -3.24
CA PHE A 103 4.31 8.36 -4.41
C PHE A 103 2.88 8.75 -4.11
N ASP A 104 2.10 9.00 -5.15
CA ASP A 104 0.65 9.15 -5.01
C ASP A 104 0.05 7.98 -4.21
N ALA A 105 -0.85 8.28 -3.28
CA ALA A 105 -1.41 7.26 -2.40
C ALA A 105 -2.20 6.16 -3.15
N ASN A 106 -2.71 6.44 -4.35
CA ASN A 106 -3.40 5.46 -5.20
C ASN A 106 -2.47 4.36 -5.73
N VAL A 107 -1.15 4.53 -5.62
CA VAL A 107 -0.19 3.49 -5.98
C VAL A 107 -0.46 2.17 -5.25
N LEU A 108 -0.92 2.22 -3.99
CA LEU A 108 -1.20 1.03 -3.19
C LEU A 108 -2.37 0.20 -3.76
N PRO A 109 -3.57 0.75 -3.96
CA PRO A 109 -4.65 0.00 -4.60
C PRO A 109 -4.29 -0.43 -6.03
N ASP A 110 -3.54 0.37 -6.79
CA ASP A 110 -3.11 0.00 -8.14
C ASP A 110 -2.20 -1.24 -8.15
N ILE A 111 -1.22 -1.30 -7.24
CA ILE A 111 -0.37 -2.49 -7.06
C ILE A 111 -1.24 -3.70 -6.73
N CYS A 112 -2.20 -3.55 -5.82
CA CYS A 112 -3.11 -4.64 -5.48
C CYS A 112 -3.88 -5.13 -6.71
N GLN A 113 -4.38 -4.22 -7.55
CA GLN A 113 -5.09 -4.59 -8.77
C GLN A 113 -4.21 -5.30 -9.80
N ILE A 114 -2.94 -4.93 -9.94
CA ILE A 114 -1.98 -5.63 -10.80
C ILE A 114 -1.84 -7.11 -10.38
N TYR A 115 -1.67 -7.36 -9.08
CA TYR A 115 -1.56 -8.71 -8.54
C TYR A 115 -2.86 -9.52 -8.74
N LEU A 116 -4.02 -8.91 -8.50
CA LEU A 116 -5.31 -9.59 -8.70
C LEU A 116 -5.60 -9.87 -10.18
N ALA A 117 -5.23 -8.96 -11.08
CA ALA A 117 -5.35 -9.17 -12.52
C ALA A 117 -4.47 -10.33 -12.99
N ALA A 118 -3.22 -10.39 -12.53
CA ALA A 118 -2.32 -11.50 -12.82
C ALA A 118 -2.82 -12.83 -12.24
N ARG A 119 -3.43 -12.82 -11.04
CA ARG A 119 -4.07 -14.01 -10.42
C ARG A 119 -5.21 -14.51 -11.29
N ARG A 120 -6.13 -13.63 -11.70
CA ARG A 120 -7.27 -13.96 -12.58
C ARG A 120 -6.82 -14.57 -13.92
N ALA A 121 -5.65 -14.18 -14.41
CA ALA A 121 -5.07 -14.71 -15.64
C ALA A 121 -4.21 -15.98 -15.44
N GLY A 122 -4.09 -16.50 -14.21
CA GLY A 122 -3.25 -17.66 -13.89
C GLY A 122 -1.76 -17.42 -14.17
N LYS A 123 -1.30 -16.18 -14.08
CA LYS A 123 0.09 -15.78 -14.39
C LYS A 123 0.95 -15.56 -13.15
N LEU A 124 0.41 -15.74 -11.95
CA LEU A 124 1.19 -15.63 -10.73
C LEU A 124 2.11 -16.82 -10.55
N HIS A 125 3.29 -16.55 -10.00
CA HIS A 125 4.15 -17.60 -9.47
C HIS A 125 3.60 -18.06 -8.11
N LYS A 126 3.90 -19.29 -7.70
CA LYS A 126 3.48 -19.84 -6.40
C LYS A 126 3.86 -18.95 -5.20
N SER A 127 4.99 -18.25 -5.29
CA SER A 127 5.44 -17.31 -4.25
C SER A 127 4.64 -16.00 -4.20
N GLN A 128 3.93 -15.64 -5.28
CA GLN A 128 3.14 -14.42 -5.40
C GLN A 128 1.67 -14.62 -5.03
N GLU A 129 1.18 -15.86 -4.94
CA GLU A 129 -0.21 -16.14 -4.54
C GLU A 129 -0.54 -15.48 -3.21
N ARG A 130 0.29 -15.70 -2.18
CA ARG A 130 0.11 -15.08 -0.86
C ARG A 130 0.09 -13.54 -0.89
N ILE A 131 0.79 -12.93 -1.85
CA ILE A 131 0.78 -11.47 -2.04
C ILE A 131 -0.59 -11.06 -2.60
N ALA A 132 -1.10 -11.76 -3.61
CA ALA A 132 -2.41 -11.48 -4.18
C ALA A 132 -3.56 -11.69 -3.19
N GLU A 133 -3.48 -12.68 -2.31
CA GLU A 133 -4.42 -12.86 -1.18
C GLU A 133 -4.41 -11.65 -0.25
N THR A 134 -3.22 -11.16 0.10
CA THR A 134 -3.06 -9.96 0.93
C THR A 134 -3.63 -8.73 0.23
N CYS A 135 -3.39 -8.58 -1.07
CA CYS A 135 -3.94 -7.51 -1.90
C CYS A 135 -5.47 -7.52 -1.94
N GLU A 136 -6.09 -8.70 -2.03
CA GLU A 136 -7.55 -8.87 -1.99
C GLU A 136 -8.13 -8.40 -0.66
N ILE A 137 -7.52 -8.82 0.46
CA ILE A 137 -7.92 -8.41 1.81
C ILE A 137 -7.80 -6.90 1.99
N ILE A 138 -6.69 -6.31 1.55
CA ILE A 138 -6.45 -4.86 1.64
C ILE A 138 -7.50 -4.10 0.83
N LEU A 139 -7.72 -4.47 -0.44
CA LEU A 139 -8.71 -3.80 -1.29
C LEU A 139 -10.14 -3.92 -0.74
N GLY A 140 -10.52 -5.09 -0.23
CA GLY A 140 -11.83 -5.28 0.41
C GLY A 140 -12.01 -4.39 1.64
N ALA A 141 -10.99 -4.29 2.50
CA ALA A 141 -11.02 -3.43 3.67
C ALA A 141 -11.03 -1.93 3.31
N LEU A 142 -10.25 -1.52 2.29
CA LEU A 142 -10.24 -0.15 1.78
C LEU A 142 -11.61 0.22 1.23
N ALA A 143 -12.26 -0.65 0.44
CA ALA A 143 -13.58 -0.39 -0.13
C ALA A 143 -14.66 -0.18 0.96
N LYS A 144 -14.73 -1.08 1.96
CA LYS A 144 -15.68 -0.94 3.07
C LYS A 144 -15.43 0.32 3.90
N THR A 145 -14.16 0.66 4.12
CA THR A 145 -13.78 1.89 4.84
C THR A 145 -14.12 3.14 4.02
N GLY A 146 -13.89 3.11 2.71
CA GLY A 146 -14.21 4.20 1.79
C GLY A 146 -15.70 4.51 1.75
N ILE A 147 -16.56 3.50 1.65
CA ILE A 147 -18.03 3.69 1.73
C ILE A 147 -18.42 4.35 3.06
N THR A 148 -17.85 3.89 4.18
CA THR A 148 -18.12 4.49 5.49
C THR A 148 -17.64 5.95 5.53
N ALA A 149 -16.45 6.25 5.02
CA ALA A 149 -15.91 7.60 5.00
C ALA A 149 -16.76 8.55 4.15
N LEU A 150 -17.27 8.10 3.00
CA LEU A 150 -18.16 8.87 2.13
C LEU A 150 -19.52 9.14 2.79
N ILE A 151 -20.09 8.17 3.50
CA ILE A 151 -21.34 8.36 4.25
C ILE A 151 -21.12 9.35 5.40
N ASP A 152 -20.02 9.21 6.14
CA ASP A 152 -19.68 10.12 7.23
C ASP A 152 -19.56 11.55 6.69
N GLU A 153 -18.88 11.75 5.55
CA GLU A 153 -18.75 13.05 4.90
C GLU A 153 -20.09 13.62 4.41
N ALA A 154 -20.93 12.80 3.78
CA ALA A 154 -22.23 13.20 3.26
C ALA A 154 -23.25 13.55 4.35
N THR A 155 -23.09 13.00 5.56
CA THR A 155 -24.00 13.22 6.69
C THR A 155 -23.51 14.28 7.68
N GLY A 156 -22.25 14.73 7.57
CA GLY A 156 -21.63 15.62 8.55
C GLY A 156 -21.00 14.88 9.75
N TYR A 157 -21.17 13.55 9.84
CA TYR A 157 -20.68 12.73 10.95
C TYR A 157 -19.14 12.67 11.03
N GLN A 158 -18.42 13.10 9.99
CA GLN A 158 -16.96 13.22 10.04
C GLN A 158 -16.47 14.18 11.15
N ALA A 159 -17.30 15.14 11.58
CA ALA A 159 -17.00 16.05 12.69
C ALA A 159 -17.21 15.42 14.07
N ASP A 160 -18.13 14.46 14.19
CA ASP A 160 -18.53 13.83 15.45
C ASP A 160 -17.72 12.56 15.78
N ARG A 161 -17.27 11.84 14.75
CA ARG A 161 -16.51 10.60 14.95
C ARG A 161 -15.14 10.86 15.60
N GLY A 162 -14.70 9.91 16.42
CA GLY A 162 -13.34 9.95 16.98
C GLY A 162 -12.25 9.97 15.90
N ARG A 163 -11.12 10.64 16.18
CA ARG A 163 -10.02 10.88 15.23
C ARG A 163 -9.50 9.62 14.52
N ASP A 164 -9.56 8.47 15.17
CA ASP A 164 -9.07 7.17 14.69
C ASP A 164 -10.19 6.19 14.30
N ALA A 165 -11.45 6.65 14.18
CA ALA A 165 -12.61 5.80 13.92
C ALA A 165 -12.48 4.99 12.61
N LEU A 166 -12.12 5.64 11.51
CA LEU A 166 -11.91 4.98 10.22
C LEU A 166 -10.75 3.97 10.28
N GLN A 167 -9.67 4.30 10.99
CA GLN A 167 -8.54 3.39 11.14
C GLN A 167 -8.91 2.13 11.93
N ARG A 168 -9.68 2.26 13.01
CA ARG A 168 -10.20 1.11 13.77
C ARG A 168 -11.11 0.25 12.92
N LEU A 169 -11.96 0.86 12.09
CA LEU A 169 -12.86 0.15 11.21
C LEU A 169 -12.10 -0.60 10.11
N PHE A 170 -11.13 0.06 9.47
CA PHE A 170 -10.24 -0.56 8.50
C PHE A 170 -9.51 -1.78 9.10
N ASN A 171 -8.95 -1.64 10.30
CA ASN A 171 -8.30 -2.73 11.01
C ASN A 171 -9.25 -3.89 11.34
N ARG A 172 -10.51 -3.60 11.67
CA ARG A 172 -11.54 -4.63 11.87
C ARG A 172 -11.79 -5.41 10.58
N TYR A 173 -12.01 -4.72 9.47
CA TYR A 173 -12.25 -5.37 8.17
C TYR A 173 -11.06 -6.18 7.66
N LEU A 174 -9.83 -5.74 7.94
CA LEU A 174 -8.63 -6.53 7.66
C LEU A 174 -8.65 -7.85 8.44
N ARG A 175 -8.97 -7.83 9.74
CA ARG A 175 -9.01 -9.01 10.60
C ARG A 175 -10.13 -9.98 10.20
N GLU A 176 -11.33 -9.46 9.94
CA GLU A 176 -12.47 -10.26 9.50
C GLU A 176 -12.20 -10.94 8.16
N SER A 177 -11.69 -10.18 7.18
CA SER A 177 -11.34 -10.71 5.86
C SER A 177 -10.24 -11.77 5.98
N PHE A 178 -9.20 -11.52 6.80
CA PHE A 178 -8.13 -12.49 7.02
C PHE A 178 -8.65 -13.78 7.67
N ALA A 179 -9.50 -13.69 8.69
CA ALA A 179 -10.09 -14.85 9.34
C ALA A 179 -10.96 -15.69 8.39
N ALA A 180 -11.81 -15.03 7.59
CA ALA A 180 -12.64 -15.69 6.60
C ALA A 180 -11.79 -16.40 5.52
N TRP A 181 -10.75 -15.73 5.04
CA TRP A 181 -9.85 -16.28 4.01
C TRP A 181 -9.06 -17.49 4.54
N SER A 182 -8.53 -17.38 5.76
CA SER A 182 -7.87 -18.46 6.49
C SER A 182 -8.74 -19.73 6.60
N MET A 183 -10.02 -19.59 6.93
CA MET A 183 -10.94 -20.73 7.03
C MET A 183 -11.32 -21.32 5.66
N THR A 184 -11.38 -20.50 4.62
CA THR A 184 -11.81 -20.92 3.28
C THR A 184 -10.74 -21.71 2.52
N PHE A 185 -9.47 -21.28 2.63
CA PHE A 185 -8.38 -21.83 1.81
C PHE A 185 -7.43 -22.76 2.56
N TYR A 186 -7.54 -22.85 3.90
CA TYR A 186 -6.78 -23.81 4.70
C TYR A 186 -7.66 -24.59 5.70
N PRO A 187 -8.80 -25.16 5.29
CA PRO A 187 -9.70 -25.86 6.19
C PRO A 187 -8.98 -27.00 6.94
N ASP A 188 -8.15 -27.78 6.25
CA ASP A 188 -7.41 -28.91 6.84
C ASP A 188 -6.37 -28.48 7.89
N PHE A 189 -5.72 -27.33 7.69
CA PHE A 189 -4.76 -26.78 8.66
C PHE A 189 -5.46 -26.37 9.95
N TYR A 190 -6.61 -25.69 9.83
CA TYR A 190 -7.38 -25.26 10.99
C TYR A 190 -8.06 -26.43 11.68
N GLN A 191 -8.59 -27.42 10.96
CA GLN A 191 -9.10 -28.66 11.54
C GLN A 191 -8.03 -29.36 12.39
N ARG A 192 -6.79 -29.46 11.88
CA ARG A 192 -5.67 -30.04 12.64
C ARG A 192 -5.24 -29.19 13.83
N LEU A 193 -5.26 -27.86 13.71
CA LEU A 193 -4.92 -26.95 14.82
C LEU A 193 -5.97 -27.00 15.95
N PHE A 194 -7.25 -27.03 15.61
CA PHE A 194 -8.34 -27.16 16.56
C PHE A 194 -8.30 -28.53 17.27
N ALA A 195 -8.03 -29.61 16.52
CA ALA A 195 -7.81 -30.94 17.10
C ALA A 195 -6.63 -30.99 18.08
N LEU A 196 -5.52 -30.31 17.77
CA LEU A 196 -4.35 -30.22 18.65
C LEU A 196 -4.61 -29.37 19.92
N ARG A 197 -5.53 -28.41 19.87
CA ARG A 197 -5.88 -27.54 21.02
C ARG A 197 -7.12 -27.98 21.79
N GLY A 198 -7.81 -29.04 21.34
CA GLY A 198 -9.05 -29.52 21.95
C GLY A 198 -10.21 -28.53 21.83
N TRP A 199 -10.21 -27.66 20.81
CA TRP A 199 -11.31 -26.73 20.56
C TRP A 199 -12.37 -27.39 19.69
N ALA A 200 -13.66 -27.20 20.02
CA ALA A 200 -14.75 -27.60 19.15
C ALA A 200 -14.77 -26.69 17.91
N LEU A 201 -15.00 -27.28 16.73
CA LEU A 201 -15.20 -26.56 15.48
C LEU A 201 -16.49 -25.72 15.50
#